data_AF-A0A2P6PKI6-F1
#
_entry.id   AF-A0A2P6PKI6-F1
#
_cell.length_a   1.000
_cell.length_b   1.000
_cell.length_c   1.000
_cell.angle_alpha   90.00
_cell.angle_beta   90.00
_cell.angle_gamma   90.00
#
_symmetry.space_group_name_H-M   'P 1'
#
loop_
_entity.id
_entity.type
_entity.pdbx_description
1 polymer ?
#
loop_
_entity_poly.entity_id
_entity_poly.type
_entity_poly.pdbx_seq_one_letter_code
_entity_poly.pdbx_strand_id
1 'polypeptide(L)' 'MLSGESAMGQFPDKSLAVLRSVSLRIERWWREEKRHEPMLLPAIGSSFSDSISEELCISAAKMVFL' A
#
# COMPACT_ATOMS: atom_id res chain seq x y z
N MET A 1 -8.91 2.86 -7.73
CA MET A 1 -8.76 2.99 -9.19
C MET A 1 -9.67 4.11 -9.65
N LEU A 2 -9.23 4.94 -10.60
CA LEU A 2 -10.07 5.96 -11.24
C LEU A 2 -10.30 5.53 -12.68
N SER A 3 -11.56 5.52 -13.11
CA SER A 3 -12.04 5.12 -14.42
C SER A 3 -12.67 6.34 -15.10
N GLY A 4 -14.00 6.43 -15.14
CA GLY A 4 -14.72 7.51 -15.83
C GLY A 4 -14.37 8.91 -15.31
N GLU A 5 -14.06 9.04 -14.01
CA GLU A 5 -13.69 10.32 -13.40
C GLU A 5 -12.35 10.89 -13.88
N SER A 6 -11.47 10.05 -14.43
CA SER A 6 -10.18 10.44 -15.00
C SER A 6 -10.11 10.29 -16.52
N ALA A 7 -10.92 9.41 -17.13
CA ALA A 7 -10.94 9.18 -18.57
C ALA A 7 -11.83 10.16 -19.35
N MET A 8 -12.99 10.53 -18.80
CA MET A 8 -13.97 11.42 -19.47
C MET A 8 -14.59 12.46 -18.53
N GLY A 9 -14.18 12.50 -17.27
CA GLY A 9 -14.71 13.41 -16.26
C GLY A 9 -14.35 14.87 -16.54
N GLN A 10 -15.18 15.80 -16.07
CA GLN A 10 -14.94 17.24 -16.24
C GLN A 10 -13.71 17.76 -15.48
N PHE A 11 -13.22 17.01 -14.48
CA PHE A 11 -12.13 17.46 -13.59
C PHE A 11 -11.13 16.33 -13.26
N PRO A 12 -10.42 15.77 -14.26
CA PRO A 12 -9.55 14.61 -14.06
C PRO A 12 -8.44 14.85 -13.02
N ASP A 13 -7.83 16.04 -13.01
CA ASP A 13 -6.81 16.41 -12.03
C ASP A 13 -7.36 16.56 -10.61
N LYS A 14 -8.59 17.07 -10.46
CA LYS A 14 -9.23 17.15 -9.14
C LYS A 14 -9.57 15.76 -8.63
N SER A 15 -10.09 14.88 -9.48
CA SER A 15 -10.35 13.48 -9.12
C SER A 15 -9.08 12.80 -8.60
N LEU A 16 -7.94 13.02 -9.27
CA LEU A 16 -6.64 12.50 -8.84
C LEU A 16 -6.16 13.13 -7.53
N ALA A 17 -6.29 14.46 -7.38
CA ALA A 17 -5.90 15.17 -6.16
C ALA A 17 -6.73 14.71 -4.94
N VAL A 18 -8.04 14.54 -5.12
CA VAL A 18 -8.95 14.00 -4.10
C VAL A 18 -8.54 12.59 -3.71
N LEU A 19 -8.33 11.69 -4.69
CA LEU A 19 -7.90 10.32 -4.41
C LEU A 19 -6.59 10.30 -3.61
N ARG A 20 -5.58 11.06 -4.03
CA ARG A 20 -4.29 11.18 -3.34
C ARG A 20 -4.46 11.66 -1.89
N SER A 21 -5.22 12.74 -1.70
CA SER A 21 -5.49 13.30 -0.37
C SER A 21 -6.15 12.28 0.56
N VAL A 22 -7.17 11.58 0.08
CA VAL A 22 -7.90 10.58 0.88
C VAL A 22 -7.02 9.37 1.19
N SER A 23 -6.28 8.84 0.21
CA SER A 23 -5.34 7.73 0.45
C SER A 23 -4.29 8.08 1.51
N LEU A 24 -3.69 9.27 1.43
CA LEU A 24 -2.71 9.72 2.42
C LEU A 24 -3.31 9.83 3.82
N ARG A 25 -4.56 10.30 3.93
CA ARG A 25 -5.24 10.41 5.22
C ARG A 25 -5.57 9.04 5.81
N ILE A 26 -5.96 8.07 4.98
CA ILE A 26 -6.21 6.68 5.42
C ILE A 26 -4.91 6.04 5.91
N GLU A 27 -3.81 6.16 5.14
CA GLU A 27 -2.49 5.64 5.53
C GLU A 27 -1.99 6.24 6.85
N ARG A 28 -2.15 7.56 7.02
CA ARG A 28 -1.79 8.24 8.27
C ARG A 28 -2.61 7.70 9.44
N TRP A 29 -3.93 7.64 9.28
CA TRP A 29 -4.82 7.11 10.31
C TRP A 29 -4.45 5.66 10.68
N TRP A 30 -4.15 4.83 9.69
CA TRP A 30 -3.69 3.46 9.92
C TRP A 30 -2.40 3.41 10.76
N ARG A 31 -1.39 4.23 10.42
CA ARG A 31 -0.11 4.28 11.15
C ARG A 31 -0.23 4.84 12.56
N GLU A 32 -1.12 5.80 12.77
CA GLU A 32 -1.32 6.46 14.06
C GLU A 32 -2.18 5.60 15.01
N GLU A 33 -3.28 5.02 14.53
CA GLU A 33 -4.24 4.27 15.35
C GLU A 33 -3.85 2.80 15.54
N LYS A 34 -3.24 2.16 14.53
CA LYS A 34 -2.84 0.74 14.57
C LYS A 34 -1.35 0.51 14.75
N ARG A 35 -0.63 1.48 15.33
CA ARG A 35 0.82 1.45 15.50
C ARG A 35 1.35 0.23 16.28
N HIS A 36 0.49 -0.49 17.00
CA HIS A 36 0.80 -1.68 17.78
C HIS A 36 0.29 -2.99 17.18
N GLU A 37 -0.42 -2.96 16.06
CA GLU A 37 -0.87 -4.19 15.40
C GLU A 37 0.28 -4.74 14.53
N PRO A 38 0.71 -6.00 14.74
CA PRO A 38 1.80 -6.57 13.96
C PRO A 38 1.42 -6.64 12.49
N MET A 39 2.33 -6.17 11.61
CA MET A 39 2.16 -6.30 10.17
C MET A 39 2.16 -7.78 9.79
N LEU A 40 0.98 -8.33 9.48
CA LEU A 40 0.82 -9.70 9.02
C LEU A 40 1.28 -9.81 7.56
N LEU A 41 2.54 -10.18 7.36
CA LEU A 41 3.08 -10.47 6.05
C LEU A 41 2.65 -11.88 5.60
N PRO A 42 2.26 -12.07 4.33
CA PRO A 42 1.94 -13.39 3.79
C PRO A 42 3.10 -14.38 3.96
N ALA A 43 2.78 -15.67 3.99
CA ALA A 43 3.79 -16.72 3.90
C ALA A 43 4.40 -16.73 2.49
N ILE A 44 5.71 -16.98 2.42
CA ILE A 44 6.49 -17.01 1.18
C ILE A 44 5.93 -18.09 0.26
N GLY A 45 5.84 -17.78 -1.04
CA GLY A 45 5.42 -18.72 -2.07
C GLY A 45 6.39 -19.90 -2.19
N SER A 46 5.89 -21.08 -2.54
CA SER A 46 6.69 -22.30 -2.67
C SER A 46 7.59 -22.36 -3.93
N SER A 47 7.51 -21.37 -4.82
CA SER A 47 8.33 -21.33 -6.04
C SER A 47 9.74 -20.82 -5.76
N PHE A 48 10.72 -21.68 -6.00
CA PHE A 48 12.13 -21.49 -5.61
C PHE A 48 12.83 -20.30 -6.31
N SER A 49 12.34 -19.85 -7.47
CA SER A 49 12.96 -18.74 -8.21
C SER A 49 12.59 -17.36 -7.65
N ASP A 50 11.42 -17.24 -7.01
CA ASP A 50 10.90 -15.96 -6.52
C ASP A 50 11.01 -15.83 -4.99
N SER A 51 11.16 -16.96 -4.29
CA SER A 51 11.17 -17.03 -2.82
C SER A 51 12.27 -16.19 -2.17
N ILE A 52 13.47 -16.11 -2.77
CA ILE A 52 14.58 -15.31 -2.23
C ILE A 52 14.25 -13.81 -2.29
N SER A 53 13.69 -13.34 -3.40
CA SER A 53 13.28 -11.93 -3.55
C SER A 53 12.13 -11.58 -2.60
N GLU A 54 11.21 -12.52 -2.39
CA GLU A 54 10.08 -12.38 -1.49
C GLU A 54 10.54 -12.34 -0.02
N GLU A 55 11.47 -13.22 0.37
CA GLU A 55 12.11 -13.23 1.69
C GLU A 55 12.84 -11.92 2.01
N LEU A 56 13.58 -11.38 1.04
CA LEU A 56 14.26 -10.08 1.18
C LEU A 56 13.25 -8.95 1.36
N CYS A 57 12.18 -8.92 0.56
CA CYS A 57 11.10 -7.92 0.69
C CYS A 57 10.37 -8.02 2.05
N ILE A 58 10.06 -9.23 2.49
CA ILE A 58 9.42 -9.50 3.79
C ILE A 58 10.35 -9.05 4.94
N SER A 59 11.64 -9.36 4.84
CA SER A 59 12.64 -8.98 5.85
C SER A 59 12.83 -7.47 5.92
N ALA A 60 12.92 -6.80 4.78
CA ALA A 60 13.00 -5.34 4.71
C ALA A 60 11.73 -4.68 5.28
N ALA A 61 10.55 -5.19 4.95
CA ALA A 61 9.30 -4.72 5.54
C ALA A 61 9.31 -4.86 7.06
N LYS A 62 9.72 -6.01 7.61
CA LYS A 62 9.83 -6.19 9.06
C LYS A 62 10.78 -5.17 9.72
N MET A 63 11.93 -4.86 9.12
CA MET A 63 12.89 -3.90 9.70
C MET A 63 12.42 -2.45 9.70
N VAL A 64 11.58 -2.06 8.73
CA VAL A 64 11.06 -0.67 8.62
C VAL A 64 9.89 -0.44 9.58
N PHE A 65 9.21 -1.50 10.00
CA PHE A 65 8.02 -1.45 10.86
C PHE A 65 8.25 -1.98 12.29
N LEU A 66 9.44 -2.51 12.62
CA LEU A 66 9.94 -2.76 13.98
C LEU A 66 10.75 -1.56 14.49
#